data_AF-A0ABC8LT94-F1
#
_entry.id   AF-A0ABC8LT94-F1
#
_cell.length_a   1.000
_cell.length_b   1.000
_cell.length_c   1.000
_cell.angle_alpha   90.00
_cell.angle_beta   90.00
_cell.angle_gamma   90.00
#
_symmetry.space_group_name_H-M   'P 1'
#
loop_
_entity.id
_entity.type
_entity.pdbx_description
1 polymer ?
#
loop_
_entity_poly.entity_id
_entity_poly.type
_entity_poly.pdbx_seq_one_letter_code
_entity_poly.pdbx_strand_id
1 'polypeptide(L)'
;MSFCSCWSMIMQSILLMRKLRKRKEPRTVLTVLVLKFLQLKRKMNSKRYEYEQYLPLSQADKMIKEEAQFLCAAMENESKTFDEFVVAHDDCVKDIMYFPTRNAYGPSTVAVKAEKVAAFQVEMENARKKMEEDEKKAEHMKAKYKTYTKGHDKRAETVWSQIEASLKQIEIGGTEVECFKALKRQEEMAASFRKRNLEDEVVKQKETEQKLQARYGVLLSTLEKQRS
;
A
#
# COMPACT_ATOMS: atom_id res chain seq x y z
N MET A 1 -24.63 -5.49 -29.83
CA MET A 1 -25.30 -6.13 -28.68
C MET A 1 -26.09 -5.07 -27.95
N SER A 2 -27.42 -5.15 -27.95
CA SER A 2 -28.27 -4.12 -27.35
C SER A 2 -28.15 -4.12 -25.82
N PHE A 3 -28.29 -2.95 -25.20
CA PHE A 3 -28.26 -2.77 -23.73
C PHE A 3 -29.23 -3.72 -23.00
N CYS A 4 -30.36 -4.05 -23.65
CA CYS A 4 -31.39 -4.95 -23.16
C CYS A 4 -30.88 -6.40 -22.99
N SER A 5 -30.16 -6.93 -23.99
CA SER A 5 -29.58 -8.28 -23.91
C SER A 5 -28.54 -8.45 -22.79
N CYS A 6 -27.79 -7.39 -22.46
CA CYS A 6 -26.76 -7.43 -21.43
C CYS A 6 -27.34 -7.36 -20.00
N TRP A 7 -28.39 -6.55 -19.80
CA TRP A 7 -29.09 -6.48 -18.51
C TRP A 7 -29.83 -7.78 -18.18
N SER A 8 -30.38 -8.45 -19.20
CA SER A 8 -30.98 -9.78 -19.08
C SER A 8 -29.96 -10.81 -18.59
N MET A 9 -28.73 -10.82 -19.13
CA MET A 9 -27.65 -11.72 -18.69
C MET A 9 -27.21 -11.45 -17.24
N ILE A 10 -27.17 -10.19 -16.81
CA ILE A 10 -26.83 -9.82 -15.43
C ILE A 10 -27.91 -10.28 -14.45
N MET A 11 -29.19 -10.04 -14.77
CA MET A 11 -30.30 -10.48 -13.93
C MET A 11 -30.37 -12.00 -13.84
N GLN A 12 -30.20 -12.72 -14.95
CA GLN A 12 -30.14 -14.19 -14.96
C GLN A 12 -28.96 -14.71 -14.13
N SER A 13 -27.80 -14.07 -14.21
CA SER A 13 -26.61 -14.44 -13.41
C SER A 13 -26.81 -14.18 -11.91
N ILE A 14 -27.46 -13.07 -11.54
CA ILE A 14 -27.80 -12.76 -10.13
C ILE A 14 -28.83 -13.77 -9.59
N LEU A 15 -29.82 -14.14 -10.41
CA LEU A 15 -30.82 -15.16 -10.04
C LEU A 15 -30.16 -16.54 -9.86
N LEU A 16 -29.25 -16.91 -10.75
CA LEU A 16 -28.46 -18.15 -10.67
C LEU A 16 -27.61 -18.16 -9.39
N MET A 17 -26.95 -17.05 -9.07
CA MET A 17 -26.16 -16.90 -7.83
C MET A 17 -27.02 -16.99 -6.56
N ARG A 18 -28.24 -16.43 -6.56
CA ARG A 18 -29.21 -16.60 -5.45
C ARG A 18 -29.70 -18.05 -5.33
N LYS A 19 -29.89 -18.75 -6.45
CA LYS A 19 -30.33 -20.15 -6.51
C LYS A 19 -29.24 -21.12 -6.04
N LEU A 20 -27.98 -20.86 -6.41
CA LEU A 20 -26.81 -21.64 -5.97
C LEU A 20 -26.46 -21.40 -4.49
N ARG A 21 -26.68 -20.20 -3.96
CA ARG A 21 -26.51 -19.90 -2.52
C ARG A 21 -27.44 -20.73 -1.63
N LYS A 22 -28.62 -21.15 -2.11
CA LYS A 22 -29.56 -22.01 -1.37
C LYS A 22 -29.18 -23.50 -1.37
N ARG A 23 -28.24 -23.95 -2.22
CA ARG A 23 -27.90 -25.39 -2.41
C ARG A 23 -26.72 -25.93 -1.59
N LYS A 24 -26.12 -25.17 -0.66
CA LYS A 24 -24.95 -25.61 0.16
C LYS A 24 -23.80 -26.22 -0.68
N GLU A 25 -23.52 -25.67 -1.86
CA GLU A 25 -22.35 -26.02 -2.68
C GLU A 25 -21.03 -25.63 -1.96
N PRO A 26 -19.91 -26.34 -2.22
CA PRO A 26 -18.62 -26.07 -1.59
C PRO A 26 -18.14 -24.63 -1.85
N ARG A 27 -17.59 -23.99 -0.81
CA ARG A 27 -17.21 -22.56 -0.78
C ARG A 27 -16.27 -22.15 -1.93
N THR A 28 -15.52 -23.08 -2.50
CA THR A 28 -14.60 -22.89 -3.63
C THR A 28 -15.33 -22.53 -4.94
N VAL A 29 -16.52 -23.08 -5.20
CA VAL A 29 -17.28 -22.78 -6.43
C VAL A 29 -17.89 -21.38 -6.34
N LEU A 30 -18.34 -21.00 -5.14
CA LEU A 30 -18.93 -19.69 -4.88
C LEU A 30 -17.90 -18.56 -5.01
N THR A 31 -16.66 -18.76 -4.54
CA THR A 31 -15.58 -17.75 -4.68
C THR A 31 -15.19 -17.55 -6.13
N VAL A 32 -15.06 -18.62 -6.92
CA VAL A 32 -14.73 -18.54 -8.36
C VAL A 32 -15.82 -17.81 -9.14
N LEU A 33 -17.10 -18.08 -8.84
CA LEU A 33 -18.22 -17.38 -9.48
C LEU A 33 -18.29 -15.90 -9.10
N VAL A 34 -18.06 -15.55 -7.83
CA VAL A 34 -18.00 -14.15 -7.37
C VAL A 34 -16.85 -13.40 -8.04
N LEU A 35 -15.67 -14.04 -8.17
CA LEU A 35 -14.52 -13.47 -8.86
C LEU A 35 -14.80 -13.24 -10.35
N LYS A 36 -15.39 -14.23 -11.05
CA LYS A 36 -15.82 -14.06 -12.46
C LYS A 36 -16.83 -12.93 -12.62
N PHE A 37 -17.79 -12.80 -11.69
CA PHE A 37 -18.79 -11.73 -11.73
C PHE A 37 -18.17 -10.34 -11.48
N LEU A 38 -17.26 -10.23 -10.51
CA LEU A 38 -16.50 -8.99 -10.25
C LEU A 38 -15.65 -8.60 -11.46
N GLN A 39 -15.00 -9.57 -12.11
CA GLN A 39 -14.19 -9.34 -13.31
C GLN A 39 -15.05 -8.91 -14.51
N LEU A 40 -16.24 -9.48 -14.68
CA LEU A 40 -17.21 -9.05 -15.68
C LEU A 40 -17.72 -7.63 -15.40
N LYS A 41 -18.04 -7.33 -14.14
CA LYS A 41 -18.49 -6.00 -13.71
C LYS A 41 -17.41 -4.95 -13.92
N ARG A 42 -16.14 -5.29 -13.70
CA ARG A 42 -14.97 -4.44 -14.00
C ARG A 42 -14.84 -4.19 -15.51
N LYS A 43 -14.94 -5.23 -16.34
CA LYS A 43 -14.94 -5.11 -17.81
C LYS A 43 -16.11 -4.25 -18.33
N MET A 44 -17.29 -4.40 -17.73
CA MET A 44 -18.46 -3.60 -18.08
C MET A 44 -18.35 -2.14 -17.64
N ASN A 45 -17.81 -1.86 -16.45
CA ASN A 45 -17.53 -0.49 -16.04
C ASN A 45 -16.45 0.14 -16.92
N SER A 46 -15.36 -0.57 -17.24
CA SER A 46 -14.34 -0.09 -18.17
C SER A 46 -14.93 0.29 -19.53
N LYS A 47 -15.82 -0.53 -20.08
CA LYS A 47 -16.53 -0.21 -21.33
C LYS A 47 -17.58 0.89 -21.18
N ARG A 48 -18.18 1.08 -19.99
CA ARG A 48 -19.12 2.18 -19.73
C ARG A 48 -18.42 3.54 -19.82
N TYR A 49 -17.16 3.63 -19.42
CA TYR A 49 -16.37 4.87 -19.56
C TYR A 49 -15.86 5.13 -20.98
N GLU A 50 -16.10 4.21 -21.93
CA GLU A 50 -15.56 4.30 -23.29
C GLU A 50 -16.57 4.88 -24.30
N TYR A 51 -17.86 5.01 -23.93
CA TYR A 51 -18.94 5.43 -24.86
C TYR A 51 -19.47 6.85 -24.63
N GLU A 52 -18.91 7.60 -23.68
CA GLU A 52 -19.38 8.96 -23.36
C GLU A 52 -18.34 10.05 -23.76
N GLN A 53 -17.24 9.67 -24.44
CA GLN A 53 -16.07 10.53 -24.60
C GLN A 53 -15.73 11.01 -26.02
N TYR A 54 -16.56 10.80 -27.06
CA TYR A 54 -16.19 11.29 -28.40
C TYR A 54 -17.38 11.87 -29.19
N LEU A 55 -17.77 13.10 -28.85
CA LEU A 55 -17.91 14.09 -29.91
C LEU A 55 -16.47 14.46 -30.28
N PRO A 56 -15.99 14.28 -31.52
CA PRO A 56 -14.59 14.50 -31.84
C PRO A 56 -14.24 15.93 -31.45
N LEU A 57 -13.31 16.12 -30.51
CA LEU A 57 -12.89 17.44 -30.00
C LEU A 57 -12.60 18.42 -31.15
N SER A 58 -12.11 17.91 -32.27
CA SER A 58 -11.92 18.67 -33.51
C SER A 58 -13.20 19.27 -34.11
N GLN A 59 -14.36 18.62 -33.99
CA GLN A 59 -15.65 19.17 -34.42
C GLN A 59 -16.14 20.25 -33.44
N ALA A 60 -15.99 20.03 -32.13
CA ALA A 60 -16.31 21.06 -31.13
C ALA A 60 -15.42 22.30 -31.32
N ASP A 61 -14.11 22.12 -31.55
CA ASP A 61 -13.16 23.21 -31.80
C ASP A 61 -13.52 24.01 -33.06
N LYS A 62 -14.02 23.34 -34.11
CA LYS A 62 -14.48 24.02 -35.32
C LYS A 62 -15.73 24.84 -35.06
N MET A 63 -16.73 24.26 -34.40
CA MET A 63 -17.97 24.96 -34.05
C MET A 63 -17.70 26.20 -33.18
N ILE A 64 -16.81 26.09 -32.18
CA ILE A 64 -16.43 27.21 -31.32
C ILE A 64 -15.75 28.34 -32.11
N LYS A 65 -14.88 28.01 -33.07
CA LYS A 65 -14.21 29.02 -33.93
C LYS A 65 -15.19 29.70 -34.89
N GLU A 66 -16.13 28.94 -35.45
CA GLU A 66 -17.18 29.47 -36.31
C GLU A 66 -18.12 30.41 -35.55
N GLU A 67 -18.53 30.04 -34.34
CA GLU A 67 -19.34 30.89 -33.45
C GLU A 67 -18.59 32.16 -33.03
N ALA A 68 -17.31 32.06 -32.69
CA ALA A 68 -16.48 33.22 -32.35
C ALA A 68 -16.37 34.21 -33.52
N GLN A 69 -16.16 33.71 -34.74
CA GLN A 69 -16.12 34.54 -35.95
C GLN A 69 -17.47 35.21 -36.23
N PHE A 70 -18.57 34.47 -36.07
CA PHE A 70 -19.93 35.01 -36.21
C PHE A 70 -20.19 36.15 -35.21
N LEU A 71 -19.82 35.97 -33.94
CA LEU A 71 -19.97 36.99 -32.90
C LEU A 71 -19.07 38.22 -33.15
N CYS A 72 -17.83 38.01 -33.61
CA CYS A 72 -16.94 39.12 -33.98
C CYS A 72 -17.52 39.97 -35.13
N ALA A 73 -18.07 39.33 -36.16
CA ALA A 73 -18.72 40.02 -37.27
C ALA A 73 -20.00 40.76 -36.82
N ALA A 74 -20.84 40.13 -35.98
CA ALA A 74 -22.06 40.73 -35.46
C ALA A 74 -21.80 41.93 -34.52
N MET A 75 -20.65 41.97 -33.85
CA MET A 75 -20.22 43.07 -32.99
C MET A 75 -19.36 44.12 -33.71
N GLU A 76 -19.32 44.12 -35.05
CA GLU A 76 -18.53 45.05 -35.88
C GLU A 76 -17.02 45.04 -35.54
N ASN A 77 -16.52 43.92 -35.01
CA ASN A 77 -15.13 43.71 -34.63
C ASN A 77 -14.44 42.74 -35.60
N GLU A 78 -14.55 43.01 -36.90
CA GLU A 78 -14.14 42.11 -37.99
C GLU A 78 -12.62 41.84 -38.04
N SER A 79 -11.80 42.62 -37.33
CA SER A 79 -10.34 42.56 -37.39
C SER A 79 -9.67 41.77 -36.25
N LYS A 80 -10.43 41.27 -35.27
CA LYS A 80 -9.86 40.62 -34.08
C LYS A 80 -9.57 39.15 -34.32
N THR A 81 -8.40 38.70 -33.88
CA THR A 81 -8.02 37.28 -33.91
C THR A 81 -8.85 36.46 -32.91
N PHE A 82 -8.94 35.14 -33.12
CA PHE A 82 -9.66 34.25 -32.18
C PHE A 82 -9.10 34.35 -30.75
N ASP A 83 -7.79 34.52 -30.58
CA ASP A 83 -7.17 34.66 -29.27
C ASP A 83 -7.57 35.97 -28.58
N GLU A 84 -7.72 37.06 -29.33
CA GLU A 84 -8.24 38.33 -28.80
C GLU A 84 -9.71 38.23 -28.38
N PHE A 85 -10.51 37.43 -29.09
CA PHE A 85 -11.89 37.13 -28.71
C PHE A 85 -11.95 36.37 -27.39
N VAL A 86 -11.09 35.36 -27.19
CA VAL A 86 -11.02 34.60 -25.93
C VAL A 86 -10.64 35.51 -24.77
N VAL A 87 -9.66 36.39 -24.94
CA VAL A 87 -9.27 37.36 -23.90
C VAL A 87 -10.42 38.31 -23.57
N ALA A 88 -11.08 38.88 -24.58
CA ALA A 88 -12.23 39.76 -24.36
C ALA A 88 -13.40 39.05 -23.68
N HIS A 89 -13.68 37.80 -24.07
CA HIS A 89 -14.67 36.95 -23.44
C HIS A 89 -14.33 36.71 -21.96
N ASP A 90 -13.10 36.31 -21.66
CA ASP A 90 -12.65 36.07 -20.28
C ASP A 90 -12.74 37.34 -19.42
N ASP A 91 -12.46 38.50 -19.99
CA ASP A 91 -12.58 39.78 -19.29
C ASP A 91 -14.04 40.18 -19.07
N CYS A 92 -14.94 39.94 -20.03
CA CYS A 92 -16.39 40.10 -19.83
C CYS A 92 -16.92 39.15 -18.74
N VAL A 93 -16.49 37.88 -18.74
CA VAL A 93 -16.90 36.90 -17.72
C VAL A 93 -16.41 37.31 -16.33
N LYS A 94 -15.18 37.80 -16.21
CA LYS A 94 -14.64 38.31 -14.94
C LYS A 94 -15.38 39.56 -14.44
N ASP A 95 -15.87 40.40 -15.35
CA ASP A 95 -16.62 41.61 -14.98
C ASP A 95 -18.06 41.29 -14.59
N ILE A 96 -18.64 40.16 -14.98
CA ILE A 96 -20.03 39.83 -14.61
C ILE A 96 -20.10 39.37 -13.15
N MET A 97 -20.98 40.01 -12.36
CA MET A 97 -21.26 39.66 -10.97
C MET A 97 -22.75 39.49 -10.73
N TYR A 98 -23.13 38.63 -9.78
CA TYR A 98 -24.52 38.46 -9.37
C TYR A 98 -24.92 39.49 -8.31
N PHE A 99 -25.94 40.31 -8.59
CA PHE A 99 -26.43 41.31 -7.64
C PHE A 99 -27.68 40.81 -6.91
N PRO A 100 -27.60 40.55 -5.59
CA PRO A 100 -28.72 40.01 -4.82
C PRO A 100 -29.90 40.97 -4.70
N THR A 101 -29.64 42.29 -4.65
CA THR A 101 -30.69 43.32 -4.59
C THR A 101 -31.56 43.37 -5.84
N ARG A 102 -31.01 43.00 -6.99
CA ARG A 102 -31.69 43.00 -8.30
C ARG A 102 -32.07 41.59 -8.77
N ASN A 103 -31.59 40.55 -8.09
CA ASN A 103 -31.74 39.15 -8.45
C ASN A 103 -31.31 38.86 -9.91
N ALA A 104 -30.24 39.52 -10.37
CA ALA A 104 -29.78 39.48 -11.75
C ALA A 104 -28.26 39.61 -11.85
N TYR A 105 -27.70 39.09 -12.94
CA TYR A 105 -26.29 39.27 -13.30
C TYR A 105 -26.10 40.60 -14.02
N GLY A 106 -24.98 41.27 -13.75
CA GLY A 106 -24.59 42.47 -14.49
C GLY A 106 -23.12 42.80 -14.38
N PRO A 107 -22.63 43.80 -15.13
CA PRO A 107 -21.23 44.21 -15.11
C PRO A 107 -20.86 44.86 -13.77
N SER A 108 -19.76 44.42 -13.17
CA SER A 108 -19.19 44.97 -11.95
C SER A 108 -18.69 46.39 -12.19
N THR A 109 -18.14 46.71 -13.36
CA THR A 109 -17.76 48.09 -13.73
C THR A 109 -18.87 49.13 -13.52
N VAL A 110 -20.13 48.77 -13.79
CA VAL A 110 -21.29 49.67 -13.73
C VAL A 110 -21.92 49.72 -12.32
N ALA A 111 -21.58 48.77 -11.44
CA ALA A 111 -22.23 48.63 -10.15
C ALA A 111 -21.72 49.58 -9.07
N VAL A 112 -22.62 50.00 -8.17
CA VAL A 112 -22.29 50.84 -7.01
C VAL A 112 -21.51 50.01 -5.98
N LYS A 113 -20.57 50.64 -5.25
CA LYS A 113 -19.74 49.96 -4.23
C LYS A 113 -20.58 49.16 -3.21
N ALA A 114 -21.74 49.66 -2.80
CA ALA A 114 -22.63 48.97 -1.86
C ALA A 114 -23.20 47.66 -2.43
N GLU A 115 -23.59 47.66 -3.72
CA GLU A 115 -24.10 46.47 -4.40
C GLU A 115 -23.00 45.42 -4.58
N LYS A 116 -21.76 45.85 -4.85
CA LYS A 116 -20.58 44.96 -4.91
C LYS A 116 -20.33 44.27 -3.57
N VAL A 117 -20.39 45.02 -2.47
CA VAL A 117 -20.20 44.45 -1.12
C VAL A 117 -21.26 43.41 -0.81
N ALA A 118 -22.54 43.69 -1.13
CA ALA A 118 -23.63 42.74 -0.92
C ALA A 118 -23.46 41.46 -1.77
N ALA A 119 -23.03 41.60 -3.02
CA ALA A 119 -22.75 40.48 -3.91
C ALA A 119 -21.60 39.59 -3.38
N PHE A 120 -20.50 40.20 -2.93
CA PHE A 120 -19.39 39.44 -2.33
C PHE A 120 -19.80 38.71 -1.04
N GLN A 121 -20.65 39.30 -0.20
CA GLN A 121 -21.16 38.63 1.00
C GLN A 121 -21.95 37.36 0.65
N VAL A 122 -22.79 37.40 -0.38
CA VAL A 122 -23.53 36.22 -0.85
C VAL A 122 -22.60 35.15 -1.41
N GLU A 123 -21.59 35.54 -2.18
CA GLU A 123 -20.57 34.61 -2.68
C GLU A 123 -19.78 33.96 -1.54
N MET A 124 -19.39 34.72 -0.52
CA MET A 124 -18.72 34.22 0.68
C MET A 124 -19.61 33.25 1.46
N GLU A 125 -20.89 33.56 1.66
CA GLU A 125 -21.84 32.66 2.32
C GLU A 125 -22.07 31.38 1.53
N ASN A 126 -22.13 31.46 0.19
CA ASN A 126 -22.23 30.28 -0.66
C ASN A 126 -20.97 29.42 -0.61
N ALA A 127 -19.79 30.05 -0.61
CA ALA A 127 -18.52 29.35 -0.44
C ALA A 127 -18.44 28.66 0.93
N ARG A 128 -18.83 29.36 2.00
CA ARG A 128 -18.90 28.81 3.35
C ARG A 128 -19.82 27.59 3.43
N LYS A 129 -21.04 27.68 2.86
CA LYS A 129 -21.97 26.54 2.83
C LYS A 129 -21.38 25.33 2.12
N LYS A 130 -20.74 25.52 0.95
CA LYS A 130 -20.06 24.44 0.24
C LYS A 130 -18.94 23.83 1.06
N MET A 131 -18.14 24.65 1.74
CA MET A 131 -17.08 24.17 2.64
C MET A 131 -17.66 23.34 3.79
N GLU A 132 -18.74 23.79 4.44
CA GLU A 132 -19.40 23.06 5.53
C GLU A 132 -20.01 21.73 5.03
N GLU A 133 -20.59 21.70 3.84
CA GLU A 133 -21.10 20.47 3.22
C GLU A 133 -19.98 19.48 2.90
N ASP A 134 -18.87 19.97 2.34
CA ASP A 134 -17.74 19.14 1.97
C ASP A 134 -16.97 18.65 3.20
N GLU A 135 -16.91 19.44 4.27
CA GLU A 135 -16.41 19.01 5.57
C GLU A 135 -17.24 17.86 6.13
N LYS A 136 -18.58 17.99 6.16
CA LYS A 136 -19.49 16.91 6.60
C LYS A 136 -19.33 15.65 5.77
N LYS A 137 -19.20 15.78 4.44
CA LYS A 137 -18.93 14.64 3.54
C LYS A 137 -17.58 14.00 3.84
N ALA A 138 -16.54 14.81 4.06
CA ALA A 138 -15.21 14.34 4.39
C ALA A 138 -15.18 13.61 5.73
N GLU A 139 -15.82 14.14 6.76
CA GLU A 139 -15.96 13.50 8.07
C GLU A 139 -16.68 12.16 7.98
N HIS A 140 -17.80 12.10 7.26
CA HIS A 140 -18.53 10.86 7.03
C HIS A 140 -17.68 9.80 6.31
N MET A 141 -16.94 10.22 5.28
CA MET A 141 -16.05 9.33 4.54
C MET A 141 -14.86 8.88 5.39
N LYS A 142 -14.29 9.76 6.21
CA LYS A 142 -13.24 9.43 7.20
C LYS A 142 -13.75 8.41 8.22
N ALA A 143 -14.98 8.58 8.74
CA ALA A 143 -15.58 7.64 9.69
C ALA A 143 -15.81 6.25 9.07
N LYS A 144 -16.30 6.20 7.82
CA LYS A 144 -16.44 4.94 7.06
C LYS A 144 -15.09 4.27 6.82
N TYR A 145 -14.11 5.03 6.32
CA TYR A 145 -12.76 4.54 6.08
C TYR A 145 -12.16 3.97 7.37
N LYS A 146 -12.19 4.72 8.47
CA LYS A 146 -11.69 4.26 9.77
C LYS A 146 -12.38 2.96 10.21
N THR A 147 -13.69 2.84 10.05
CA THR A 147 -14.43 1.63 10.42
C THR A 147 -14.03 0.43 9.58
N TYR A 148 -13.89 0.59 8.27
CA TYR A 148 -13.50 -0.50 7.36
C TYR A 148 -12.03 -0.88 7.48
N THR A 149 -11.14 0.08 7.75
CA THR A 149 -9.69 -0.14 7.76
C THR A 149 -9.14 -0.53 9.14
N LYS A 150 -9.83 -0.18 10.25
CA LYS A 150 -9.36 -0.46 11.63
C LYS A 150 -8.88 -1.89 11.88
N GLY A 151 -9.57 -2.89 11.32
CA GLY A 151 -9.16 -4.29 11.47
C GLY A 151 -7.94 -4.67 10.62
N HIS A 152 -7.73 -4.00 9.50
CA HIS A 152 -6.51 -4.14 8.69
C HIS A 152 -5.33 -3.45 9.36
N ASP A 153 -5.50 -2.24 9.87
CA ASP A 153 -4.44 -1.49 10.57
C ASP A 153 -3.90 -2.26 11.77
N LYS A 154 -4.79 -2.76 12.63
CA LYS A 154 -4.39 -3.59 13.79
C LYS A 154 -3.63 -4.85 13.39
N ARG A 155 -4.04 -5.50 12.30
CA ARG A 155 -3.34 -6.68 11.78
C ARG A 155 -1.98 -6.31 11.23
N ALA A 156 -1.87 -5.20 10.51
CA ALA A 156 -0.60 -4.70 10.00
C ALA A 156 0.37 -4.39 11.15
N GLU A 157 -0.07 -3.69 12.19
CA GLU A 157 0.72 -3.39 13.40
C GLU A 157 1.20 -4.68 14.09
N THR A 158 0.31 -5.67 14.23
CA THR A 158 0.65 -6.95 14.86
C THR A 158 1.66 -7.75 14.04
N VAL A 159 1.47 -7.82 12.72
CA VAL A 159 2.42 -8.51 11.83
C VAL A 159 3.77 -7.79 11.84
N TRP A 160 3.76 -6.46 11.88
CA TRP A 160 4.97 -5.66 11.94
C TRP A 160 5.78 -5.93 13.21
N SER A 161 5.14 -5.97 14.37
CA SER A 161 5.83 -6.30 15.63
C SER A 161 6.37 -7.73 15.65
N GLN A 162 5.67 -8.69 15.03
CA GLN A 162 6.16 -10.07 14.87
C GLN A 162 7.39 -10.15 13.95
N ILE A 163 7.39 -9.40 12.85
CA ILE A 163 8.55 -9.30 11.95
C ILE A 163 9.74 -8.72 12.71
N GLU A 164 9.55 -7.62 13.44
CA GLU A 164 10.61 -6.98 14.21
C GLU A 164 11.19 -7.92 15.29
N ALA A 165 10.34 -8.67 16.00
CA ALA A 165 10.78 -9.66 16.97
C ALA A 165 11.58 -10.80 16.32
N SER A 166 11.13 -11.27 15.16
CA SER A 166 11.81 -12.34 14.40
C SER A 166 13.17 -11.88 13.87
N LEU A 167 13.28 -10.63 13.41
CA LEU A 167 14.55 -10.05 12.97
C LEU A 167 15.56 -9.99 14.13
N LYS A 168 15.14 -9.56 15.32
CA LYS A 168 16.00 -9.58 16.52
C LYS A 168 16.47 -11.00 16.87
N GLN A 169 15.59 -12.00 16.76
CA GLN A 169 15.96 -13.40 16.98
C GLN A 169 16.97 -13.91 15.93
N ILE A 170 16.82 -13.50 14.67
CA ILE A 170 17.77 -13.85 13.60
C ILE A 170 19.14 -13.23 13.87
N GLU A 171 19.20 -11.98 14.30
CA GLU A 171 20.45 -11.31 14.67
C GLU A 171 21.15 -12.04 15.82
N ILE A 172 20.43 -12.34 16.90
CA ILE A 172 20.95 -13.12 18.04
C ILE A 172 21.46 -14.48 17.55
N GLY A 173 20.64 -15.24 16.82
CA GLY A 173 21.03 -16.54 16.27
C GLY A 173 22.24 -16.47 15.35
N GLY A 174 22.38 -15.40 14.56
CA GLY A 174 23.56 -15.14 13.73
C GLY A 174 24.84 -15.01 14.58
N THR A 175 24.80 -14.16 15.62
CA THR A 175 25.93 -13.98 16.54
C THR A 175 26.26 -15.26 17.34
N GLU A 176 25.25 -16.00 17.78
CA GLU A 176 25.41 -17.26 18.51
C GLU A 176 26.11 -18.32 17.64
N VAL A 177 25.72 -18.43 16.37
CA VAL A 177 26.34 -19.39 15.43
C VAL A 177 27.83 -19.07 15.22
N GLU A 178 28.18 -17.80 15.07
CA GLU A 178 29.58 -17.38 14.95
C GLU A 178 30.37 -17.70 16.23
N CYS A 179 29.79 -17.41 17.39
CA CYS A 179 30.36 -17.72 18.70
C CYS A 179 30.60 -19.23 18.86
N PHE A 180 29.60 -20.07 18.58
CA PHE A 180 29.74 -21.52 18.69
C PHE A 180 30.75 -22.11 17.71
N LYS A 181 30.88 -21.54 16.49
CA LYS A 181 31.92 -21.95 15.55
C LYS A 181 33.32 -21.62 16.09
N ALA A 182 33.50 -20.46 16.73
CA ALA A 182 34.77 -20.09 17.34
C ALA A 182 35.09 -21.00 18.54
N LEU A 183 34.12 -21.18 19.45
CA LEU A 183 34.24 -22.06 20.61
C LEU A 183 34.56 -23.51 20.23
N LYS A 184 33.90 -24.03 19.19
CA LYS A 184 34.15 -25.39 18.69
C LYS A 184 35.61 -25.58 18.28
N ARG A 185 36.16 -24.65 17.50
CA ARG A 185 37.57 -24.72 17.05
C ARG A 185 38.53 -24.65 18.24
N GLN A 186 38.24 -23.78 19.21
CA GLN A 186 39.04 -23.67 20.42
C GLN A 186 39.01 -24.98 21.24
N GLU A 187 37.83 -25.59 21.38
CA GLU A 187 37.66 -26.81 22.15
C GLU A 187 38.29 -28.02 21.46
N GLU A 188 38.24 -28.13 20.13
CA GLU A 188 38.94 -29.17 19.37
C GLU A 188 40.46 -29.12 19.59
N MET A 189 41.04 -27.92 19.60
CA MET A 189 42.46 -27.71 19.90
C MET A 189 42.77 -28.04 21.37
N ALA A 190 41.96 -27.55 22.32
CA ALA A 190 42.14 -27.80 23.74
C ALA A 190 42.02 -29.30 24.08
N ALA A 191 41.04 -30.01 23.49
CA ALA A 191 40.87 -31.45 23.67
C ALA A 191 42.07 -32.23 23.15
N SER A 192 42.58 -31.88 21.97
CA SER A 192 43.78 -32.50 21.38
C SER A 192 45.04 -32.27 22.22
N PHE A 193 45.16 -31.10 22.84
CA PHE A 193 46.26 -30.81 23.77
C PHE A 193 46.13 -31.60 25.07
N ARG A 194 44.95 -31.61 25.70
CA ARG A 194 44.68 -32.40 26.92
C ARG A 194 44.95 -33.89 26.71
N LYS A 195 44.54 -34.44 25.57
CA LYS A 195 44.79 -35.85 25.23
C LYS A 195 46.28 -36.16 25.16
N ARG A 196 47.06 -35.34 24.43
CA ARG A 196 48.52 -35.51 24.32
C ARG A 196 49.22 -35.42 25.67
N ASN A 197 48.87 -34.44 26.50
CA ASN A 197 49.45 -34.32 27.83
C ASN A 197 49.16 -35.57 28.69
N LEU A 198 47.94 -36.11 28.64
CA LEU A 198 47.60 -37.33 29.37
C LEU A 198 48.36 -38.55 28.83
N GLU A 199 48.54 -38.65 27.51
CA GLU A 199 49.36 -39.71 26.90
C GLU A 199 50.81 -39.64 27.40
N ASP A 200 51.40 -38.44 27.45
CA ASP A 200 52.77 -38.23 27.95
C ASP A 200 52.89 -38.58 29.45
N GLU A 201 51.93 -38.17 30.28
CA GLU A 201 51.92 -38.51 31.71
C GLU A 201 51.74 -40.01 31.94
N VAL A 202 50.92 -40.70 31.14
CA VAL A 202 50.76 -42.17 31.21
C VAL A 202 52.07 -42.87 30.82
N VAL A 203 52.81 -42.37 29.83
CA VAL A 203 54.13 -42.91 29.47
C VAL A 203 55.11 -42.75 30.62
N LYS A 204 55.20 -41.55 31.23
CA LYS A 204 56.06 -41.32 32.40
C LYS A 204 55.69 -42.23 33.56
N GLN A 205 54.40 -42.39 33.85
CA GLN A 205 53.93 -43.29 34.91
C GLN A 205 54.34 -44.74 34.64
N LYS A 206 54.17 -45.23 33.42
CA LYS A 206 54.62 -46.58 33.03
C LYS A 206 56.12 -46.78 33.24
N GLU A 207 56.96 -45.80 32.87
CA GLU A 207 58.40 -45.88 33.10
C GLU A 207 58.74 -45.93 34.60
N THR A 208 58.04 -45.14 35.43
CA THR A 208 58.25 -45.16 36.89
C THR A 208 57.81 -46.49 37.50
N GLU A 209 56.69 -47.05 37.05
CA GLU A 209 56.18 -48.34 37.51
C GLU A 209 57.16 -49.47 37.15
N GLN A 210 57.66 -49.51 35.92
CA GLN A 210 58.66 -50.49 35.49
C GLN A 210 59.93 -50.43 36.35
N LYS A 211 60.42 -49.22 36.66
CA LYS A 211 61.57 -49.02 37.56
C LYS A 211 61.28 -49.54 38.98
N LEU A 212 60.08 -49.33 39.49
CA LEU A 212 59.68 -49.77 40.83
C LEU A 212 59.54 -51.30 40.90
N GLN A 213 58.90 -51.92 39.91
CA GLN A 213 58.76 -53.37 39.79
C GLN A 213 60.12 -54.06 39.66
N ALA A 214 61.04 -53.51 38.87
CA ALA A 214 62.41 -54.03 38.74
C ALA A 214 63.14 -54.00 40.09
N ARG A 215 63.05 -52.90 40.85
CA ARG A 215 63.64 -52.80 42.20
C ARG A 215 63.03 -53.81 43.17
N TYR A 216 61.72 -54.00 43.11
CA TYR A 216 61.02 -54.98 43.95
C TYR A 216 61.46 -56.41 43.63
N GLY A 217 61.62 -56.76 42.34
CA GLY A 217 62.14 -58.06 41.92
C GLY A 217 63.56 -58.35 42.45
N VAL A 218 64.43 -57.34 42.44
CA VAL A 218 65.78 -57.46 43.04
C VAL A 218 65.69 -57.75 44.54
N LEU A 219 64.86 -57.01 45.28
CA LEU A 219 64.66 -57.18 46.73
C LEU A 219 64.14 -58.59 47.07
N LEU A 220 63.19 -59.11 46.31
CA LEU A 220 62.69 -60.48 46.47
C LEU A 220 63.81 -61.50 46.27
N SER A 221 64.59 -61.37 45.20
CA SER A 221 65.71 -62.28 44.93
C SER A 221 66.78 -62.28 46.04
N THR A 222 67.02 -61.13 46.68
CA THR A 222 67.94 -61.04 47.82
C THR A 222 67.36 -61.70 49.07
N LEU A 223 66.06 -61.56 49.32
CA LEU A 223 65.39 -62.20 50.46
C LEU A 223 65.35 -63.73 50.31
N GLU A 224 65.11 -64.23 49.11
CA GLU A 224 65.13 -65.67 48.82
C GLU A 224 66.51 -66.26 49.08
N LYS A 225 67.57 -65.60 48.63
CA LYS A 225 68.97 -65.99 48.91
C LYS A 225 69.34 -65.96 50.39
N GLN A 226 68.68 -65.13 51.20
CA GLN A 226 68.90 -65.08 52.65
C GLN A 226 68.11 -66.14 53.41
N ARG A 227 67.09 -66.73 52.78
CA ARG A 227 66.25 -67.80 53.37
C ARG A 227 66.72 -69.21 52.98
N SER A 228 67.50 -69.35 51.91
CA SER A 228 68.22 -70.57 51.50
C SER A 228 69.56 -70.71 52.19
#